data_AF-A0A9D2SCT6-F1
#
_entry.id   AF-A0A9D2SCT6-F1
#
_cell.length_a   1.000
_cell.length_b   1.000
_cell.length_c   1.000
_cell.angle_alpha   90.00
_cell.angle_beta   90.00
_cell.angle_gamma   90.00
#
_symmetry.space_group_name_H-M   'P 1'
#
loop_
_entity.id
_entity.type
_entity.pdbx_description
1 polymer ?
#
loop_
_entity_poly.entity_id
_entity_poly.type
_entity_poly.pdbx_seq_one_letter_code
_entity_poly.pdbx_strand_id
1 'polypeptide(L)'
;MAKVFISYCSKNRELVEAFMEFLQLGMGVHRSDIFCTVYSEALPTGTDFIAKIREQLRECTAVISLITEEYLKSPFCMVEMGAAWAMCGSYFPILTVPFEKLKNTPLQNMQMRRLSSVEDLSAIYDELHTCGVLTDYQTARFYKKVAEFVQLVEKLSGADFLIPKDGEGYYEAVIESVRPLRDRHYRCYRIRGQIADPPDGETANSDWLFYWENVFPDLQAGDRVRFKTTRSKVNVFPDLGKARNLYPDDLKKLED
;
A
#
# COMPACT_ATOMS: atom_id res chain seq x y z
N MET A 1 21.11 -19.20 6.97
CA MET A 1 19.66 -19.28 7.24
C MET A 1 19.13 -17.86 7.22
N ALA A 2 17.93 -17.61 6.69
CA ALA A 2 17.47 -16.23 6.52
C ALA A 2 17.29 -15.56 7.89
N LYS A 3 17.74 -14.31 8.01
CA LYS A 3 17.56 -13.50 9.23
C LYS A 3 16.22 -12.80 9.25
N VAL A 4 15.68 -12.45 8.08
CA VAL A 4 14.42 -11.73 7.93
C VAL A 4 13.42 -12.55 7.15
N PHE A 5 12.23 -12.74 7.73
CA PHE A 5 11.07 -13.27 7.03
C PHE A 5 10.18 -12.11 6.58
N ILE A 6 9.79 -12.09 5.29
CA ILE A 6 8.86 -11.11 4.74
C ILE A 6 7.50 -11.75 4.50
N SER A 7 6.50 -11.35 5.29
CA SER A 7 5.10 -11.72 5.06
C SER A 7 4.40 -10.64 4.25
N TYR A 8 3.69 -11.04 3.20
CA TYR A 8 2.95 -10.15 2.32
C TYR A 8 1.77 -10.89 1.67
N CYS A 9 0.79 -10.16 1.13
CA CYS A 9 -0.27 -10.76 0.34
C CYS A 9 0.17 -10.92 -1.12
N SER A 10 -0.04 -12.10 -1.72
CA SER A 10 0.33 -12.38 -3.12
C SER A 10 -0.27 -11.42 -4.14
N LYS A 11 -1.38 -10.75 -3.81
CA LYS A 11 -2.00 -9.70 -4.64
C LYS A 11 -1.20 -8.40 -4.68
N ASN A 12 -0.32 -8.15 -3.72
CA ASN A 12 0.53 -6.96 -3.64
C ASN A 12 1.97 -7.28 -4.09
N ARG A 13 2.10 -8.05 -5.18
CA ARG A 13 3.41 -8.50 -5.68
C ARG A 13 4.36 -7.34 -6.01
N GLU A 14 3.86 -6.33 -6.71
CA GLU A 14 4.65 -5.15 -7.10
C GLU A 14 5.19 -4.40 -5.87
N LEU A 15 4.37 -4.26 -4.82
CA LEU A 15 4.76 -3.62 -3.57
C LEU A 15 5.90 -4.37 -2.87
N VAL A 16 5.77 -5.70 -2.73
CA VAL A 16 6.81 -6.49 -2.06
C VAL A 16 8.10 -6.52 -2.88
N GLU A 17 8.02 -6.57 -4.22
CA GLU A 17 9.21 -6.54 -5.08
C GLU A 17 9.97 -5.21 -4.94
N ALA A 18 9.26 -4.08 -4.89
CA ALA A 18 9.86 -2.78 -4.62
C ALA A 18 10.46 -2.69 -3.20
N PHE A 19 9.77 -3.23 -2.19
CA PHE A 19 10.27 -3.27 -0.82
C PHE A 19 11.52 -4.14 -0.71
N MET A 20 11.54 -5.28 -1.41
CA MET A 20 12.69 -6.16 -1.48
C MET A 20 13.91 -5.47 -2.10
N GLU A 21 13.72 -4.70 -3.18
CA GLU A 21 14.78 -3.88 -3.77
C GLU A 21 15.28 -2.84 -2.75
N PHE A 22 14.38 -2.17 -2.04
CA PHE A 22 14.73 -1.20 -1.01
C PHE A 22 15.50 -1.82 0.16
N LEU A 23 15.10 -3.00 0.66
CA LEU A 23 15.84 -3.71 1.70
C LEU A 23 17.29 -4.00 1.26
N GLN A 24 17.47 -4.46 0.03
CA GLN A 24 18.79 -4.87 -0.49
C GLN A 24 19.65 -3.67 -0.90
N LEU A 25 19.08 -2.74 -1.67
CA LEU A 25 19.80 -1.63 -2.28
C LEU A 25 19.72 -0.34 -1.48
N GLY A 26 18.82 -0.22 -0.51
CA GLY A 26 18.70 0.94 0.38
C GLY A 26 19.25 0.64 1.77
N MET A 27 18.72 -0.41 2.42
CA MET A 27 19.11 -0.78 3.78
C MET A 27 20.37 -1.66 3.84
N GLY A 28 20.69 -2.37 2.76
CA GLY A 28 21.88 -3.24 2.70
C GLY A 28 21.66 -4.65 3.25
N VAL A 29 20.41 -5.12 3.39
CA VAL A 29 20.13 -6.50 3.80
C VAL A 29 20.58 -7.45 2.68
N HIS A 30 21.43 -8.42 3.00
CA HIS A 30 21.87 -9.40 2.02
C HIS A 30 20.71 -10.28 1.55
N ARG A 31 20.65 -10.58 0.25
CA ARG A 31 19.61 -11.44 -0.35
C ARG A 31 19.49 -12.81 0.34
N SER A 32 20.62 -13.40 0.76
CA SER A 32 20.70 -14.67 1.48
C SER A 32 20.09 -14.63 2.88
N ASP A 33 19.97 -13.43 3.46
CA ASP A 33 19.41 -13.19 4.77
C ASP A 33 17.90 -12.93 4.71
N ILE A 34 17.29 -12.99 3.52
CA ILE A 34 15.86 -12.72 3.34
C ILE A 34 15.14 -13.95 2.84
N PHE A 35 14.11 -14.34 3.58
CA PHE A 35 13.12 -15.30 3.15
C PHE A 35 11.83 -14.57 2.74
N CYS A 36 11.46 -14.71 1.47
CA CYS A 36 10.21 -14.19 0.94
C CYS A 36 9.74 -15.12 -0.19
N THR A 37 8.46 -15.49 -0.19
CA THR A 37 7.88 -16.44 -1.15
C THR A 37 7.74 -15.86 -2.55
N VAL A 38 7.94 -14.54 -2.73
CA VAL A 38 8.04 -13.92 -4.07
C VAL A 38 9.23 -14.46 -4.87
N TYR A 39 10.28 -14.89 -4.17
CA TYR A 39 11.41 -15.54 -4.78
C TYR A 39 11.11 -17.02 -4.98
N SER A 40 11.01 -17.46 -6.23
CA SER A 40 10.73 -18.84 -6.61
C SER A 40 11.72 -19.86 -6.02
N GLU A 41 12.96 -19.43 -5.76
CA GLU A 41 14.01 -20.25 -5.17
C GLU A 41 13.78 -20.56 -3.68
N ALA A 42 12.89 -19.83 -3.00
CA ALA A 42 12.60 -20.02 -1.59
C ALA A 42 11.91 -21.37 -1.29
N LEU A 43 11.34 -22.01 -2.32
CA LEU A 43 10.49 -23.20 -2.20
C LEU A 43 10.91 -24.26 -3.22
N PRO A 44 11.80 -25.20 -2.84
CA PRO A 44 12.19 -26.28 -3.74
C PRO A 44 10.99 -27.13 -4.15
N THR A 45 10.96 -27.58 -5.40
CA THR A 45 9.89 -28.43 -5.92
C THR A 45 9.73 -29.71 -5.07
N GLY A 46 8.48 -30.04 -4.71
CA GLY A 46 8.17 -31.23 -3.91
C GLY A 46 8.31 -31.05 -2.39
N THR A 47 8.62 -29.84 -1.91
CA THR A 47 8.67 -29.55 -0.47
C THR A 47 7.29 -29.18 0.08
N ASP A 48 7.04 -29.53 1.35
CA ASP A 48 5.88 -29.03 2.08
C ASP A 48 6.09 -27.53 2.37
N PHE A 49 5.40 -26.73 1.56
CA PHE A 49 5.40 -25.27 1.63
C PHE A 49 5.07 -24.73 3.03
N ILE A 50 4.09 -25.32 3.69
CA ILE A 50 3.62 -24.85 5.01
C ILE A 50 4.66 -25.18 6.07
N ALA A 51 5.23 -26.39 6.03
CA ALA A 51 6.31 -26.76 6.93
C ALA A 51 7.52 -25.83 6.78
N LYS A 52 7.88 -25.46 5.54
CA LYS A 52 9.00 -24.56 5.28
C LYS A 52 8.77 -23.15 5.81
N ILE A 53 7.58 -22.59 5.61
CA ILE A 53 7.22 -21.27 6.17
C ILE A 53 7.31 -21.29 7.69
N ARG A 54 6.76 -22.32 8.33
CA ARG A 54 6.79 -22.46 9.79
C ARG A 54 8.21 -22.55 10.34
N GLU A 55 9.08 -23.29 9.66
CA GLU A 55 10.50 -23.37 10.01
C GLU A 55 11.15 -21.98 9.91
N GLN A 56 11.01 -21.30 8.77
CA GLN A 56 11.63 -19.98 8.56
C GLN A 56 11.10 -18.90 9.51
N LEU A 57 9.79 -18.89 9.80
CA LEU A 57 9.20 -17.98 10.79
C LEU A 57 9.74 -18.21 12.20
N ARG A 58 10.06 -19.47 12.56
CA ARG A 58 10.57 -19.80 13.89
C ARG A 58 12.04 -19.43 14.06
N GLU A 59 12.82 -19.54 12.98
CA GLU A 59 14.28 -19.43 13.03
C GLU A 59 14.80 -18.04 12.62
N CYS A 60 13.97 -17.22 11.96
CA CYS A 60 14.37 -15.87 11.60
C CYS A 60 14.58 -14.98 12.84
N THR A 61 15.51 -14.05 12.73
CA THR A 61 15.75 -12.99 13.72
C THR A 61 14.60 -12.00 13.77
N ALA A 62 14.06 -11.65 12.61
CA ALA A 62 13.00 -10.66 12.47
C ALA A 62 11.93 -11.11 11.47
N VAL A 63 10.69 -10.72 11.74
CA VAL A 63 9.59 -10.81 10.77
C VAL A 63 9.14 -9.41 10.40
N ILE A 64 9.04 -9.14 9.10
CA ILE A 64 8.43 -7.92 8.57
C ILE A 64 7.14 -8.30 7.85
N SER A 65 6.02 -7.75 8.31
CA SER A 65 4.71 -7.94 7.65
C SER A 65 4.30 -6.66 6.94
N LEU A 66 4.08 -6.75 5.63
CA LEU A 66 3.54 -5.66 4.82
C LEU A 66 2.00 -5.73 4.83
N ILE A 67 1.39 -4.99 5.74
CA ILE A 67 -0.04 -5.06 6.03
C ILE A 67 -0.80 -4.07 5.14
N THR A 68 -1.46 -4.64 4.14
CA THR A 68 -2.35 -3.99 3.17
C THR A 68 -3.81 -4.39 3.39
N GLU A 69 -4.74 -3.81 2.63
CA GLU A 69 -6.12 -4.26 2.58
C GLU A 69 -6.26 -5.74 2.19
N GLU A 70 -5.49 -6.18 1.20
CA GLU A 70 -5.51 -7.56 0.73
C GLU A 70 -4.87 -8.52 1.73
N TYR A 71 -3.88 -8.05 2.49
CA TYR A 71 -3.28 -8.80 3.60
C TYR A 71 -4.32 -9.13 4.66
N LEU A 72 -5.08 -8.12 5.13
CA LEU A 72 -6.10 -8.31 6.17
C LEU A 72 -7.26 -9.23 5.72
N LYS A 73 -7.50 -9.34 4.41
CA LYS A 73 -8.52 -10.21 3.81
C LYS A 73 -8.02 -11.63 3.53
N SER A 74 -6.71 -11.89 3.68
CA SER A 74 -6.09 -13.18 3.41
C SER A 74 -6.02 -14.01 4.70
N PRO A 75 -6.77 -15.12 4.82
CA PRO A 75 -6.71 -15.97 6.02
C PRO A 75 -5.28 -16.48 6.30
N PHE A 76 -4.52 -16.76 5.24
CA PHE A 76 -3.15 -17.23 5.37
C PHE A 76 -2.22 -16.16 5.97
N CYS A 77 -2.29 -14.93 5.46
CA CYS A 77 -1.51 -13.80 5.99
C CYS A 77 -1.88 -13.48 7.44
N MET A 78 -3.16 -13.63 7.81
CA MET A 78 -3.62 -13.46 9.18
C MET A 78 -3.08 -14.53 10.13
N VAL A 79 -2.93 -15.78 9.65
CA VAL A 79 -2.26 -16.86 10.40
C VAL A 79 -0.77 -16.56 10.56
N GLU A 80 -0.08 -16.14 9.50
CA GLU A 80 1.34 -15.74 9.57
C GLU A 80 1.54 -14.57 10.54
N MET A 81 0.66 -13.56 10.53
CA MET A 81 0.68 -12.44 11.46
C MET A 81 0.55 -12.91 12.91
N GLY A 82 -0.38 -13.81 13.19
CA GLY A 82 -0.57 -14.36 14.53
C GLY A 82 0.65 -15.18 15.00
N ALA A 83 1.26 -15.96 14.10
CA ALA A 83 2.47 -16.71 14.38
C ALA A 83 3.66 -15.78 14.65
N ALA A 84 3.86 -14.75 13.82
CA ALA A 84 4.92 -13.76 13.98
C ALA A 84 4.79 -13.03 15.32
N TRP A 85 3.58 -12.57 15.67
CA TRP A 85 3.28 -11.93 16.95
C TRP A 85 3.56 -12.84 18.15
N ALA A 86 3.25 -14.13 18.06
CA ALA A 86 3.40 -15.06 19.17
C ALA A 86 4.83 -15.60 19.33
N MET A 87 5.59 -15.71 18.24
CA MET A 87 6.83 -16.51 18.20
C MET A 87 8.10 -15.70 17.92
N CYS A 88 8.01 -14.50 17.35
CA CYS A 88 9.19 -13.76 16.92
C CYS A 88 9.68 -12.77 17.99
N GLY A 89 11.00 -12.69 18.19
CA GLY A 89 11.63 -11.72 19.10
C GLY A 89 11.70 -10.30 18.56
N SER A 90 11.62 -10.10 17.24
CA SER A 90 11.62 -8.77 16.61
C SER A 90 10.60 -8.75 15.47
N TYR A 91 9.44 -8.14 15.73
CA TYR A 91 8.34 -8.10 14.78
C TYR A 91 8.06 -6.68 14.30
N PHE A 92 8.04 -6.50 12.97
CA PHE A 92 7.87 -5.23 12.28
C PHE A 92 6.60 -5.25 11.43
N PRO A 93 5.43 -4.98 12.03
CA PRO A 93 4.22 -4.71 11.26
C PRO A 93 4.29 -3.32 10.60
N ILE A 94 4.39 -3.31 9.28
CA ILE A 94 4.46 -2.08 8.47
C ILE A 94 3.18 -1.94 7.65
N LEU A 95 2.49 -0.81 7.79
CA LEU A 95 1.15 -0.61 7.28
C LEU A 95 1.16 0.25 6.01
N THR A 96 0.29 -0.10 5.06
CA THR A 96 -0.26 0.88 4.11
C THR A 96 -1.64 1.36 4.54
N VAL A 97 -2.35 0.58 5.37
CA VAL A 97 -3.70 0.89 5.87
C VAL A 97 -3.68 1.72 7.17
N PRO A 98 -4.80 2.37 7.53
CA PRO A 98 -4.92 3.04 8.82
C PRO A 98 -4.80 2.06 10.00
N PHE A 99 -4.14 2.50 11.07
CA PHE A 99 -3.92 1.70 12.30
C PHE A 99 -5.23 1.16 12.89
N GLU A 100 -6.34 1.88 12.72
CA GLU A 100 -7.66 1.53 13.20
C GLU A 100 -8.15 0.17 12.69
N LYS A 101 -7.71 -0.25 11.50
CA LYS A 101 -8.08 -1.55 10.93
C LYS A 101 -7.53 -2.74 11.71
N LEU A 102 -6.52 -2.50 12.54
CA LEU A 102 -5.83 -3.54 13.32
C LEU A 102 -6.39 -3.63 14.75
N LYS A 103 -7.37 -2.80 15.13
CA LYS A 103 -7.94 -2.74 16.49
C LYS A 103 -8.53 -4.05 17.00
N ASN A 104 -8.89 -4.99 16.13
CA ASN A 104 -9.44 -6.30 16.55
C ASN A 104 -8.47 -7.45 16.29
N THR A 105 -7.19 -7.14 16.19
CA THR A 105 -6.11 -8.11 15.96
C THR A 105 -5.17 -8.14 17.17
N PRO A 106 -4.31 -9.16 17.28
CA PRO A 106 -3.26 -9.19 18.31
C PRO A 106 -2.31 -7.97 18.27
N LEU A 107 -2.35 -7.16 17.20
CA LEU A 107 -1.49 -6.00 17.02
C LEU A 107 -2.10 -4.69 17.55
N GLN A 108 -3.32 -4.68 18.08
CA GLN A 108 -4.03 -3.47 18.52
C GLN A 108 -3.20 -2.54 19.42
N ASN A 109 -2.37 -3.12 20.31
CA ASN A 109 -1.55 -2.38 21.28
C ASN A 109 -0.05 -2.42 20.93
N MET A 110 0.29 -2.82 19.72
CA MET A 110 1.67 -2.89 19.24
C MET A 110 2.00 -1.62 18.46
N GLN A 111 3.22 -1.10 18.68
CA GLN A 111 3.74 -0.04 17.83
C GLN A 111 3.90 -0.57 16.41
N MET A 112 3.29 0.13 15.45
CA MET A 112 3.34 -0.20 14.03
C MET A 112 3.95 0.99 13.28
N ARG A 113 4.45 0.74 12.08
CA ARG A 113 5.15 1.75 11.25
C ARG A 113 4.42 1.93 9.93
N ARG A 114 4.50 3.10 9.30
CA ARG A 114 3.90 3.33 7.98
C ARG A 114 4.92 3.09 6.88
N LEU A 115 4.50 2.41 5.81
CA LEU A 115 5.35 2.12 4.66
C LEU A 115 5.60 3.37 3.78
N SER A 116 4.73 4.37 3.89
CA SER A 116 4.80 5.67 3.19
C SER A 116 5.47 6.78 4.02
N SER A 117 6.18 6.46 5.09
CA SER A 117 6.80 7.44 5.99
C SER A 117 8.31 7.23 6.07
N VAL A 118 9.07 8.24 5.64
CA VAL A 118 10.54 8.22 5.71
C VAL A 118 11.01 8.11 7.16
N GLU A 119 10.35 8.78 8.09
CA GLU A 119 10.67 8.73 9.52
C GLU A 119 10.47 7.32 10.08
N ASP A 120 9.33 6.70 9.77
CA ASP A 120 9.01 5.35 10.25
C ASP A 120 9.96 4.30 9.65
N LEU A 121 10.31 4.43 8.36
CA LEU A 121 11.29 3.55 7.71
C LEU A 121 12.72 3.78 8.22
N SER A 122 13.05 4.99 8.67
CA SER A 122 14.34 5.28 9.32
C SER A 122 14.42 4.60 10.68
N ALA A 123 13.33 4.61 11.46
CA ALA A 123 13.27 3.88 12.72
C ALA A 123 13.43 2.36 12.49
N ILE A 124 12.78 1.80 11.47
CA ILE A 124 12.97 0.39 11.11
C ILE A 124 14.43 0.12 10.74
N TYR A 125 15.07 1.01 9.98
CA TYR A 125 16.47 0.86 9.62
C TYR A 125 17.39 0.76 10.84
N ASP A 126 17.19 1.61 11.85
CA ASP A 126 17.94 1.58 13.11
C ASP A 126 17.60 0.34 13.96
N GLU A 127 16.32 -0.03 14.02
CA GLU A 127 15.84 -1.20 14.76
C GLU A 127 16.37 -2.52 14.14
N LEU A 128 16.54 -2.59 12.81
CA LEU A 128 17.16 -3.73 12.12
C LEU A 128 18.66 -3.88 12.43
N HIS A 129 19.37 -2.78 12.72
CA HIS A 129 20.73 -2.88 13.27
C HIS A 129 20.69 -3.38 14.71
N THR A 130 19.75 -2.86 15.50
CA THR A 130 19.60 -3.20 16.92
C THR A 130 19.31 -4.68 17.13
N CYS A 131 18.48 -5.29 16.28
CA CYS A 131 18.18 -6.72 16.36
C CYS A 131 19.19 -7.63 15.64
N GLY A 132 20.24 -7.07 15.03
CA GLY A 132 21.33 -7.84 14.41
C GLY A 132 21.05 -8.38 13.01
N VAL A 133 19.97 -7.91 12.37
CA VAL A 133 19.72 -8.17 10.94
C VAL A 133 20.79 -7.47 10.09
N LEU A 134 21.01 -6.18 10.36
CA LEU A 134 22.02 -5.36 9.70
C LEU A 134 23.27 -5.26 10.57
N THR A 135 24.45 -5.42 9.95
CA THR A 135 25.74 -5.29 10.63
C THR A 135 26.54 -4.07 10.16
N ASP A 136 26.22 -3.54 8.97
CA ASP A 136 26.96 -2.46 8.32
C ASP A 136 26.05 -1.26 8.01
N TYR A 137 26.55 -0.06 8.30
CA TYR A 137 25.81 1.18 8.06
C TYR A 137 26.00 1.66 6.60
N GLN A 138 24.89 2.04 5.96
CA GLN A 138 24.83 2.59 4.60
C GLN A 138 23.87 3.79 4.54
N THR A 139 23.90 4.64 5.58
CA THR A 139 22.94 5.73 5.82
C THR A 139 22.69 6.64 4.60
N ALA A 140 23.73 7.03 3.87
CA ALA A 140 23.58 7.87 2.67
C ALA A 140 22.78 7.16 1.55
N ARG A 141 23.02 5.86 1.36
CA ARG A 141 22.32 5.03 0.38
C ARG A 141 20.88 4.79 0.79
N PHE A 142 20.66 4.54 2.09
CA PHE A 142 19.34 4.45 2.70
C PHE A 142 18.50 5.70 2.41
N TYR A 143 18.99 6.90 2.75
CA TYR A 143 18.22 8.14 2.56
C TYR A 143 17.90 8.45 1.09
N LYS A 144 18.81 8.09 0.17
CA LYS A 144 18.50 8.20 -1.26
C LYS A 144 17.35 7.27 -1.67
N LYS A 145 17.42 6.00 -1.25
CA LYS A 145 16.48 4.96 -1.68
C LYS A 145 15.14 5.00 -0.96
N VAL A 146 15.09 5.46 0.29
CA VAL A 146 13.83 5.58 1.04
C VAL A 146 12.91 6.63 0.40
N ALA A 147 13.46 7.72 -0.12
CA ALA A 147 12.67 8.72 -0.83
C ALA A 147 12.05 8.16 -2.12
N GLU A 148 12.85 7.46 -2.93
CA GLU A 148 12.38 6.77 -4.15
C GLU A 148 11.29 5.74 -3.82
N PHE A 149 11.51 4.94 -2.77
CA PHE A 149 10.58 3.89 -2.35
C PHE A 149 9.27 4.46 -1.82
N VAL A 150 9.30 5.48 -0.95
CA VAL A 150 8.08 6.11 -0.40
C VAL A 150 7.22 6.69 -1.53
N GLN A 151 7.82 7.38 -2.50
CA GLN A 151 7.09 7.89 -3.67
C GLN A 151 6.42 6.77 -4.48
N LEU A 152 7.06 5.61 -4.59
CA LEU A 152 6.48 4.45 -5.25
C LEU A 152 5.33 3.86 -4.43
N VAL A 153 5.47 3.74 -3.11
CA VAL A 153 4.41 3.26 -2.21
C VAL A 153 3.18 4.16 -2.29
N GLU A 154 3.36 5.48 -2.32
CA GLU A 154 2.27 6.45 -2.50
C GLU A 154 1.56 6.26 -3.84
N LYS A 155 2.30 5.95 -4.91
CA LYS A 155 1.72 5.65 -6.24
C LYS A 155 0.97 4.32 -6.29
N LEU A 156 1.43 3.29 -5.55
CA LEU A 156 0.79 1.97 -5.52
C LEU A 156 -0.41 1.91 -4.57
N SER A 157 -0.36 2.66 -3.47
CA SER A 157 -1.36 2.65 -2.40
C SER A 157 -2.55 3.54 -2.72
N GLY A 158 -3.05 3.52 -3.96
CA GLY A 158 -4.16 4.34 -4.46
C GLY A 158 -5.50 4.27 -3.69
N ALA A 159 -5.53 3.63 -2.52
CA ALA A 159 -6.63 3.66 -1.55
C ALA A 159 -6.37 4.58 -0.34
N ASP A 160 -5.11 4.89 0.03
CA ASP A 160 -4.77 5.68 1.24
C ASP A 160 -4.09 7.03 0.94
N PHE A 161 -3.92 7.38 -0.34
CA PHE A 161 -3.42 8.69 -0.75
C PHE A 161 -4.56 9.73 -0.69
N LEU A 162 -4.56 10.55 0.36
CA LEU A 162 -5.43 11.73 0.43
C LEU A 162 -4.88 12.82 -0.50
N ILE A 163 -5.69 13.22 -1.48
CA ILE A 163 -5.37 14.24 -2.47
C ILE A 163 -5.76 15.59 -1.87
N PRO A 164 -4.81 16.45 -1.48
CA PRO A 164 -5.12 17.77 -0.94
C PRO A 164 -5.56 18.72 -2.05
N LYS A 165 -6.20 19.82 -1.67
CA LYS A 165 -6.38 20.96 -2.56
C LYS A 165 -5.06 21.71 -2.74
N ASP A 166 -4.82 22.21 -3.94
CA ASP A 166 -3.84 23.25 -4.18
C ASP A 166 -4.33 24.62 -3.68
N GLY A 167 -3.48 25.65 -3.81
CA GLY A 167 -3.81 27.01 -3.38
C GLY A 167 -5.00 27.65 -4.09
N GLU A 168 -5.47 27.09 -5.20
CA GLU A 168 -6.65 27.54 -5.97
C GLU A 168 -7.90 26.68 -5.69
N GLY A 169 -7.76 25.65 -4.86
CA GLY A 169 -8.82 24.75 -4.46
C GLY A 169 -9.05 23.57 -5.40
N TYR A 170 -8.09 23.23 -6.27
CA TYR A 170 -8.16 22.06 -7.15
C TYR A 170 -7.46 20.84 -6.56
N TYR A 171 -7.94 19.68 -6.95
CA TYR A 171 -7.30 18.39 -6.75
C TYR A 171 -6.58 17.97 -8.01
N GLU A 172 -5.40 17.37 -7.89
CA GLU A 172 -4.72 16.68 -8.99
C GLU A 172 -4.70 15.18 -8.75
N ALA A 173 -5.14 14.41 -9.73
CA ALA A 173 -5.23 12.96 -9.62
C ALA A 173 -4.89 12.26 -10.93
N VAL A 174 -4.55 10.98 -10.81
CA VAL A 174 -4.40 10.06 -11.96
C VAL A 174 -5.66 9.22 -12.06
N ILE A 175 -6.18 9.03 -13.27
CA ILE A 175 -7.27 8.08 -13.51
C ILE A 175 -6.73 6.65 -13.37
N GLU A 176 -7.24 5.91 -12.40
CA GLU A 176 -6.85 4.52 -12.15
C GLU A 176 -7.58 3.55 -13.08
N SER A 177 -8.88 3.76 -13.29
CA SER A 177 -9.69 2.86 -14.12
C SER A 177 -10.95 3.54 -14.64
N VAL A 178 -11.50 2.98 -15.73
CA VAL A 178 -12.77 3.40 -16.33
C VAL A 178 -13.84 2.37 -15.97
N ARG A 179 -14.98 2.78 -15.41
CA ARG A 179 -16.12 1.89 -15.15
C ARG A 179 -17.15 2.03 -16.28
N PRO A 180 -17.34 0.99 -17.10
CA PRO A 180 -18.39 1.01 -18.11
C PRO A 180 -19.76 1.00 -17.44
N LEU A 181 -20.64 1.91 -17.88
CA LEU A 181 -22.01 2.02 -17.42
C LEU A 181 -22.99 1.53 -18.48
N ARG A 182 -24.17 1.06 -18.05
CA ARG A 182 -25.25 0.68 -18.98
C ARG A 182 -25.76 1.89 -19.75
N ASP A 183 -25.94 3.00 -19.05
CA ASP A 183 -26.27 4.29 -19.65
C ASP A 183 -24.98 4.94 -20.14
N ARG A 184 -24.85 5.03 -21.47
CA ARG A 184 -23.67 5.57 -22.15
C ARG A 184 -23.62 7.09 -22.12
N HIS A 185 -24.61 7.79 -21.59
CA HIS A 185 -24.51 9.24 -21.40
C HIS A 185 -23.68 9.60 -20.19
N TYR A 186 -23.42 8.66 -19.26
CA TYR A 186 -22.57 8.92 -18.11
C TYR A 186 -21.14 8.44 -18.33
N ARG A 187 -20.21 9.16 -17.72
CA ARG A 187 -18.80 8.80 -17.60
C ARG A 187 -18.48 8.57 -16.13
N CYS A 188 -17.70 7.53 -15.85
CA CYS A 188 -17.34 7.13 -14.50
C CYS A 188 -15.89 6.64 -14.45
N TYR A 189 -15.05 7.40 -13.77
CA TYR A 189 -13.61 7.19 -13.72
C TYR A 189 -13.15 7.11 -12.28
N ARG A 190 -12.48 6.02 -11.90
CA ARG A 190 -11.85 5.93 -10.58
C ARG A 190 -10.62 6.80 -10.58
N ILE A 191 -10.46 7.65 -9.58
CA ILE A 191 -9.20 8.33 -9.33
C ILE A 191 -8.31 7.48 -8.43
N ARG A 192 -7.01 7.57 -8.63
CA ARG A 192 -6.02 6.99 -7.72
C ARG A 192 -5.94 7.87 -6.47
N GLY A 193 -6.27 7.32 -5.31
CA GLY A 193 -6.41 8.04 -4.05
C GLY A 193 -7.85 8.45 -3.75
N GLN A 194 -8.01 9.30 -2.74
CA GLN A 194 -9.28 9.91 -2.35
C GLN A 194 -9.06 11.37 -2.05
N ILE A 195 -10.04 12.25 -2.28
CA ILE A 195 -9.86 13.67 -1.94
C ILE A 195 -9.81 13.85 -0.41
N ALA A 196 -8.90 14.71 0.05
CA ALA A 196 -8.69 14.99 1.47
C ALA A 196 -9.91 15.65 2.12
N ASP A 197 -10.60 16.52 1.37
CA ASP A 197 -11.72 17.33 1.86
C ASP A 197 -13.00 17.08 1.03
N PRO A 198 -13.64 15.90 1.16
CA PRO A 198 -14.84 15.58 0.39
C PRO A 198 -16.02 16.46 0.84
N PRO A 199 -16.77 17.09 -0.09
CA PRO A 199 -17.93 17.91 0.25
C PRO A 199 -19.02 17.20 1.07
N ASP A 200 -19.14 15.88 0.94
CA ASP A 200 -20.10 15.08 1.72
C ASP A 200 -19.70 14.86 3.19
N GLY A 201 -18.41 15.01 3.54
CA GLY A 201 -17.90 14.74 4.89
C GLY A 201 -18.01 13.28 5.35
N GLU A 202 -18.35 12.35 4.46
CA GLU A 202 -18.49 10.92 4.76
C GLU A 202 -17.19 10.17 4.45
N THR A 203 -17.11 8.89 4.82
CA THR A 203 -16.00 8.00 4.43
C THR A 203 -16.45 7.06 3.31
N ALA A 204 -15.56 6.84 2.34
CA ALA A 204 -15.75 5.93 1.22
C ALA A 204 -14.49 5.07 1.04
N ASN A 205 -14.60 3.97 0.30
CA ASN A 205 -13.49 3.09 -0.04
C ASN A 205 -12.78 3.52 -1.33
N SER A 206 -13.39 4.41 -2.12
CA SER A 206 -12.86 4.88 -3.40
C SER A 206 -13.60 6.13 -3.89
N ASP A 207 -12.92 6.94 -4.68
CA ASP A 207 -13.46 8.17 -5.28
C ASP A 207 -13.53 8.04 -6.80
N TRP A 208 -14.64 8.53 -7.37
CA TRP A 208 -15.00 8.36 -8.76
C TRP A 208 -15.49 9.67 -9.35
N LEU A 209 -14.80 10.19 -10.37
CA LEU A 209 -15.33 11.28 -11.17
C LEU A 209 -16.55 10.77 -11.94
N PHE A 210 -17.68 11.46 -11.78
CA PHE A 210 -18.94 11.08 -12.39
C PHE A 210 -19.61 12.29 -13.02
N TYR A 211 -19.74 12.27 -14.34
CA TYR A 211 -20.31 13.37 -15.11
C TYR A 211 -20.96 12.88 -16.41
N TRP A 212 -21.74 13.76 -17.03
CA TRP A 212 -22.39 13.49 -18.31
C TRP A 212 -21.41 13.67 -19.47
N GLU A 213 -21.60 12.92 -20.54
CA GLU A 213 -20.80 13.07 -21.75
C GLU A 213 -20.89 14.49 -22.32
N ASN A 214 -19.83 14.90 -23.01
CA ASN A 214 -19.67 16.25 -23.57
C ASN A 214 -19.63 17.40 -22.54
N VAL A 215 -19.75 17.14 -21.24
CA VAL A 215 -19.51 18.16 -20.20
C VAL A 215 -18.00 18.36 -19.97
N PHE A 216 -17.26 17.25 -19.94
CA PHE A 216 -15.81 17.23 -19.79
C PHE A 216 -15.19 16.20 -20.75
N PRO A 217 -13.86 16.24 -20.99
CA PRO A 217 -13.19 15.31 -21.89
C PRO A 217 -13.37 13.85 -21.48
N ASP A 218 -13.39 12.95 -22.46
CA ASP A 218 -13.26 11.53 -22.17
C ASP A 218 -11.84 11.22 -21.69
N LEU A 219 -11.76 10.36 -20.67
CA LEU A 219 -10.52 10.03 -19.97
C LEU A 219 -10.22 8.53 -20.10
N GLN A 220 -8.95 8.20 -19.93
CA GLN A 220 -8.46 6.82 -19.90
C GLN A 220 -7.59 6.58 -18.67
N ALA A 221 -7.39 5.32 -18.31
CA ALA A 221 -6.46 4.95 -17.25
C ALA A 221 -5.05 5.49 -17.56
N GLY A 222 -4.42 6.12 -16.57
CA GLY A 222 -3.13 6.79 -16.70
C GLY A 222 -3.24 8.31 -16.94
N ASP A 223 -4.39 8.83 -17.37
CA ASP A 223 -4.54 10.27 -17.58
C ASP A 223 -4.37 11.06 -16.28
N ARG A 224 -3.61 12.15 -16.33
CA ARG A 224 -3.53 13.14 -15.26
C ARG A 224 -4.63 14.18 -15.42
N VAL A 225 -5.31 14.47 -14.33
CA VAL A 225 -6.40 15.46 -14.31
C VAL A 225 -6.24 16.43 -13.15
N ARG A 226 -6.64 17.68 -13.39
CA ARG A 226 -6.83 18.70 -12.37
C ARG A 226 -8.30 19.07 -12.33
N PHE A 227 -8.94 18.98 -11.17
CA PHE A 227 -10.38 19.15 -11.05
C PHE A 227 -10.78 19.83 -9.74
N LYS A 228 -11.95 20.46 -9.75
CA LYS A 228 -12.57 21.09 -8.59
C LYS A 228 -13.96 20.51 -8.41
N THR A 229 -14.36 20.30 -7.16
CA THR A 229 -15.71 19.82 -6.86
C THR A 229 -16.23 20.41 -5.55
N THR A 230 -17.49 20.84 -5.59
CA THR A 230 -18.28 21.33 -4.48
C THR A 230 -19.36 20.33 -4.07
N ARG A 231 -19.50 19.22 -4.82
CA ARG A 231 -20.51 18.19 -4.57
C ARG A 231 -19.91 16.80 -4.70
N SER A 232 -20.17 15.98 -3.68
CA SER A 232 -19.88 14.56 -3.72
C SER A 232 -21.01 13.77 -3.06
N LYS A 233 -21.05 12.46 -3.30
CA LYS A 233 -22.02 11.56 -2.67
C LYS A 233 -21.46 10.16 -2.54
N VAL A 234 -21.48 9.61 -1.33
CA VAL A 234 -21.19 8.19 -1.10
C VAL A 234 -22.41 7.34 -1.45
N ASN A 235 -22.19 6.29 -2.23
CA ASN A 235 -23.18 5.28 -2.59
C ASN A 235 -22.62 3.89 -2.30
N VAL A 236 -23.51 2.92 -2.07
CA VAL A 236 -23.11 1.51 -1.89
C VAL A 236 -23.44 0.73 -3.14
N PHE A 237 -22.43 0.13 -3.76
CA PHE A 237 -22.58 -0.73 -4.94
C PHE A 237 -22.19 -2.17 -4.61
N PRO A 238 -22.88 -3.18 -5.18
CA PRO A 238 -22.53 -4.59 -4.97
C PRO A 238 -21.08 -4.94 -5.36
N ASP A 239 -20.58 -4.31 -6.42
CA ASP A 239 -19.24 -4.53 -6.98
C ASP A 239 -18.15 -3.65 -6.37
N LEU A 240 -18.49 -2.44 -5.89
CA LEU A 240 -17.51 -1.44 -5.42
C LEU A 240 -17.54 -1.20 -3.90
N GLY A 241 -18.56 -1.68 -3.18
CA GLY A 241 -18.80 -1.29 -1.80
C GLY A 241 -19.18 0.20 -1.69
N LYS A 242 -18.73 0.88 -0.62
CA LYS A 242 -18.92 2.33 -0.43
C LYS A 242 -18.03 3.11 -1.41
N ALA A 243 -18.59 3.65 -2.47
CA ALA A 243 -17.87 4.47 -3.45
C ALA A 243 -18.43 5.88 -3.48
N ARG A 244 -17.55 6.88 -3.52
CA ARG A 244 -17.91 8.29 -3.61
C ARG A 244 -17.94 8.72 -5.07
N ASN A 245 -19.06 9.25 -5.50
CA ASN A 245 -19.15 10.01 -6.73
C ASN A 245 -18.73 11.46 -6.45
N LEU A 246 -17.76 11.96 -7.22
CA LEU A 246 -17.34 13.35 -7.28
C LEU A 246 -17.97 13.97 -8.52
N TYR A 247 -18.71 15.06 -8.36
CA TYR A 247 -19.34 15.79 -9.46
C TYR A 247 -18.50 17.04 -9.74
N PRO A 248 -17.65 17.04 -10.78
CA PRO A 248 -16.72 18.14 -11.00
C PRO A 248 -17.46 19.42 -11.42
N ASP A 249 -17.03 20.55 -10.87
CA ASP A 249 -17.43 21.88 -11.32
C ASP A 249 -16.49 22.41 -12.40
N ASP A 250 -15.21 22.01 -12.32
CA ASP A 250 -14.20 22.18 -13.37
C ASP A 250 -13.33 20.92 -13.42
N LEU A 251 -12.90 20.54 -14.62
CA LEU A 251 -12.04 19.39 -14.86
C LEU A 251 -11.24 19.59 -16.14
N LYS A 252 -9.91 19.46 -16.03
CA LYS A 252 -8.97 19.55 -17.14
C LYS A 252 -8.08 18.32 -17.14
N LYS A 253 -7.86 17.75 -18.33
CA LYS A 253 -6.78 16.80 -18.57
C LYS A 253 -5.48 17.60 -18.67
N LEU A 254 -4.47 17.18 -17.93
CA LEU A 254 -3.13 17.78 -17.98
C LEU A 254 -2.34 17.12 -19.12
N GLU A 255 -1.62 17.91 -19.89
CA GLU A 255 -0.62 17.41 -20.84
C GLU A 255 0.65 17.04 -20.05
N ASP A 256 1.30 15.94 -20.45
CA ASP A 256 2.53 15.44 -19.81
C ASP A 256 3.74 16.39 -19.99
#